data_AF-A0A6P0PIY2-F1
#
_entry.id   AF-A0A6P0PIY2-F1
#
_cell.length_a   1.000
_cell.length_b   1.000
_cell.length_c   1.000
_cell.angle_alpha   90.00
_cell.angle_beta   90.00
_cell.angle_gamma   90.00
#
_symmetry.space_group_name_H-M   'P 1'
#
loop_
_entity.id
_entity.type
_entity.pdbx_description
1 polymer ?
#
loop_
_entity_poly.entity_id
_entity_poly.type
_entity_poly.pdbx_seq_one_letter_code
_entity_poly.pdbx_strand_id
1 'polypeptide(L)'
;MSSKHQRKSNKNKPWLQMDKHRRKGFILLYWFVTGLGLCFLLSGILIASGLRMPTAVATLTPVQNSKLPVKETKIEPKVEAQVKPHVKPNVKPKVALNAASYPLKDYLPTTAWEGTKLPNWNQVTFGSFPGISQGGSFQASSDVIKAVGYDPSRIWLAGQTPDQYMKLGDFQQIFELQNFSLNNIMSLTGFDLGNLSLADFGLMSSQTLGSLVDAIPDLERYTIEQLQPVFGLLSINLASSFDPTETLGDFLAFSPHLRDLSFDTLDLSGYTLDSLPGIDVAPLAAFKDWQNTNIAQVPGLSQVPFSQFPNPIQAQGSAIGILDIAFGIAESQRYNTISGSDQEGFKVPCDSECAHIELAGQPSIKGKQWISGKYQEVQGGSGFLGQINDGMEPTGRHPFGDAFKVVVWDTSETEGSAGTALFFRYCIRNTFVDLGCTPYFIGPVPFLSYQEKDPIFLGLL
;
A
#
# COMPACT_ATOMS: atom_id res chain seq x y z
N MET A 1 3.01 61.16 16.85
CA MET A 1 2.11 60.07 16.41
C MET A 1 3.02 58.92 15.94
N SER A 2 3.38 57.98 16.82
CA SER A 2 2.83 56.60 16.94
C SER A 2 2.80 55.86 15.59
N SER A 3 3.44 54.70 15.36
CA SER A 3 3.51 53.52 16.24
C SER A 3 4.80 52.69 16.05
N LYS A 4 5.25 52.04 17.14
CA LYS A 4 6.22 50.95 17.15
C LYS A 4 5.45 49.63 17.30
N HIS A 5 5.66 48.66 16.41
CA HIS A 5 5.16 47.30 16.60
C HIS A 5 6.15 46.46 17.41
N GLN A 6 5.70 46.00 18.57
CA GLN A 6 6.40 45.05 19.44
C GLN A 6 6.24 43.61 18.91
N ARG A 7 7.36 42.90 18.78
CA ARG A 7 7.40 41.42 18.74
C ARG A 7 7.09 40.87 20.14
N LYS A 8 5.99 40.11 20.29
CA LYS A 8 5.75 39.28 21.47
C LYS A 8 6.39 37.89 21.27
N SER A 9 7.33 37.57 22.17
CA SER A 9 7.90 36.24 22.39
C SER A 9 6.84 35.33 23.02
N ASN A 10 6.52 34.21 22.36
CA ASN A 10 5.60 33.20 22.90
C ASN A 10 6.40 32.04 23.50
N LYS A 11 6.89 32.23 24.74
CA LYS A 11 7.36 31.15 25.61
C LYS A 11 6.32 30.98 26.71
N ASN A 12 5.53 29.90 26.63
CA ASN A 12 4.97 29.13 27.75
C ASN A 12 3.90 28.15 27.23
N LYS A 13 4.30 26.91 26.95
CA LYS A 13 3.39 25.75 26.88
C LYS A 13 3.79 24.76 27.98
N PRO A 14 3.02 24.62 29.08
CA PRO A 14 3.39 23.80 30.25
C PRO A 14 3.51 22.29 29.97
N TRP A 15 2.97 21.81 28.85
CA TRP A 15 2.82 20.38 28.56
C TRP A 15 4.10 19.71 28.03
N LEU A 16 5.11 20.48 27.65
CA LEU A 16 6.35 19.95 27.07
C LEU A 16 7.38 19.48 28.11
N GLN A 17 7.17 19.71 29.41
CA GLN A 17 8.09 19.31 30.48
C GLN A 17 7.64 18.11 31.34
N MET A 18 6.58 17.40 30.96
CA MET A 18 6.20 16.18 31.67
C MET A 18 7.02 14.97 31.24
N ASP A 19 7.67 14.32 32.22
CA ASP A 19 8.38 13.04 32.10
C ASP A 19 7.49 11.94 31.47
N LYS A 20 8.13 11.04 30.73
CA LYS A 20 7.56 9.92 29.95
C LYS A 20 6.63 9.04 30.78
N HIS A 21 6.92 8.82 32.06
CA HIS A 21 6.06 8.05 32.96
C HIS A 21 4.76 8.78 33.32
N ARG A 22 4.80 10.11 33.51
CA ARG A 22 3.59 10.92 33.77
C ARG A 22 2.72 11.07 32.53
N ARG A 23 3.32 11.10 31.32
CA ARG A 23 2.55 11.10 30.06
C ARG A 23 1.78 9.79 29.86
N LYS A 24 2.38 8.64 30.16
CA LYS A 24 1.68 7.34 30.12
C LYS A 24 0.51 7.29 31.10
N GLY A 25 0.68 7.83 32.31
CA GLY A 25 -0.41 7.92 33.30
C GLY A 25 -1.58 8.79 32.84
N PHE A 26 -1.31 9.94 32.22
CA PHE A 26 -2.37 10.81 31.68
C PHE A 26 -3.10 10.20 30.49
N ILE A 27 -2.40 9.46 29.61
CA ILE A 27 -3.02 8.75 28.50
C ILE A 27 -3.95 7.64 29.04
N LEU A 28 -3.49 6.84 29.99
CA LEU A 28 -4.31 5.81 30.65
C LEU A 28 -5.53 6.39 31.34
N LEU A 29 -5.39 7.51 32.06
CA LEU A 29 -6.51 8.19 32.71
C LEU A 29 -7.50 8.76 31.70
N TYR A 30 -7.02 9.31 30.59
CA TYR A 30 -7.86 9.82 29.50
C TYR A 30 -8.70 8.68 28.89
N TRP A 31 -8.08 7.55 28.54
CA TRP A 31 -8.79 6.37 28.02
C TRP A 31 -9.78 5.79 29.02
N PHE A 32 -9.45 5.80 30.32
CA PHE A 32 -10.37 5.32 31.36
C PHE A 32 -11.60 6.23 31.50
N VAL A 33 -11.41 7.55 31.50
CA VAL A 33 -12.50 8.53 31.65
C VAL A 33 -13.37 8.58 30.38
N THR A 34 -12.77 8.56 29.19
CA THR A 34 -13.55 8.54 27.93
C THR A 34 -14.24 7.20 27.70
N GLY A 35 -13.62 6.08 28.07
CA GLY A 35 -14.22 4.75 28.04
C GLY A 35 -15.43 4.64 28.98
N LEU A 36 -15.31 5.10 30.22
CA LEU A 36 -16.44 5.15 31.17
C LEU A 36 -17.55 6.09 30.70
N GLY A 37 -17.21 7.26 30.15
CA GLY A 37 -18.19 8.18 29.58
C GLY A 37 -18.99 7.58 28.42
N LEU A 38 -18.33 6.80 27.55
CA LEU A 38 -18.98 6.09 26.45
C LEU A 38 -19.90 4.96 26.94
N CYS A 39 -19.49 4.22 27.97
CA CYS A 39 -20.33 3.20 28.60
C CYS A 39 -21.60 3.80 29.23
N PHE A 40 -21.49 4.96 29.89
CA PHE A 40 -22.66 5.65 30.45
C PHE A 40 -23.59 6.20 29.37
N LEU A 41 -23.06 6.76 28.29
CA LEU A 41 -23.85 7.20 27.13
C LEU A 41 -24.59 6.04 26.45
N LEU A 42 -23.91 4.91 26.23
CA LEU A 42 -24.52 3.72 25.62
C LEU A 42 -25.57 3.07 26.54
N SER A 43 -25.32 3.02 27.85
CA SER A 43 -26.31 2.52 28.81
C SER A 43 -27.52 3.46 28.96
N GLY A 44 -27.35 4.77 28.84
CA GLY A 44 -28.45 5.75 28.83
C GLY A 44 -29.35 5.65 27.60
N ILE A 45 -28.76 5.36 26.43
CA ILE A 45 -29.49 5.15 25.17
C ILE A 45 -30.29 3.84 25.21
N LEU A 46 -29.77 2.79 25.85
CA LEU A 46 -30.47 1.50 26.03
C LEU A 46 -31.66 1.59 27.00
N ILE A 47 -31.60 2.46 28.02
CA ILE A 47 -32.72 2.67 28.96
C ILE A 47 -33.84 3.51 28.30
N ALA A 48 -33.50 4.44 27.40
CA ALA A 48 -34.48 5.26 26.68
C ALA A 48 -35.21 4.52 25.53
N SER A 49 -34.70 3.38 25.07
CA SER A 49 -35.22 2.64 23.91
C SER A 49 -36.15 1.47 24.25
N GLY A 50 -36.51 1.28 25.53
CA GLY A 50 -37.63 0.39 25.92
C GLY A 50 -37.44 -1.11 25.68
N LEU A 51 -36.24 -1.55 25.29
CA LEU A 51 -35.93 -2.97 25.08
C LEU A 51 -35.72 -3.68 26.42
N ARG A 52 -36.72 -4.46 26.85
CA ARG A 52 -36.57 -5.40 27.97
C ARG A 52 -35.77 -6.62 27.53
N MET A 53 -34.59 -6.82 28.13
CA MET A 53 -33.91 -8.13 28.10
C MET A 53 -34.37 -9.01 29.28
N PRO A 54 -34.39 -10.34 29.10
CA PRO A 54 -34.80 -11.29 30.13
C PRO A 54 -33.74 -11.42 31.23
N THR A 55 -34.23 -11.48 32.47
CA THR A 55 -33.45 -11.73 33.70
C THR A 55 -32.92 -13.16 33.72
N ALA A 56 -31.62 -13.33 33.56
CA ALA A 56 -30.92 -14.56 33.94
C ALA A 56 -30.37 -14.39 35.37
N VAL A 57 -30.90 -15.18 36.30
CA VAL A 57 -30.42 -15.30 37.67
C VAL A 57 -29.24 -16.27 37.68
N ALA A 58 -28.04 -15.80 38.02
CA ALA A 58 -26.88 -16.65 38.26
C ALA A 58 -26.50 -16.58 39.75
N THR A 59 -26.73 -17.68 40.45
CA THR A 59 -26.35 -17.92 41.85
C THR A 59 -24.85 -18.20 41.92
N LEU A 60 -24.11 -17.44 42.73
CA LEU A 60 -22.70 -17.73 43.03
C LEU A 60 -22.55 -18.13 44.51
N THR A 61 -22.03 -19.34 44.73
CA THR A 61 -21.58 -19.86 46.03
C THR A 61 -20.21 -19.28 46.41
N PRO A 62 -19.92 -19.06 47.71
CA PRO A 62 -18.64 -18.53 48.15
C PRO A 62 -17.62 -19.66 48.43
N VAL A 63 -16.36 -19.45 48.03
CA VAL A 63 -15.22 -20.24 48.51
C VAL A 63 -14.31 -19.32 49.34
N GLN A 64 -13.94 -19.86 50.50
CA GLN A 64 -13.21 -19.26 51.59
C GLN A 64 -11.69 -19.35 51.43
N ASN A 65 -11.00 -18.39 52.09
CA ASN A 65 -9.65 -18.46 52.68
C ASN A 65 -8.45 -18.41 51.70
N SER A 66 -7.34 -17.73 51.97
CA SER A 66 -6.73 -17.34 53.26
C SER A 66 -5.73 -16.17 53.06
N LYS A 67 -5.57 -15.36 54.11
CA LYS A 67 -4.50 -14.37 54.28
C LYS A 67 -3.29 -15.01 54.97
N LEU A 68 -2.07 -14.69 54.52
CA LEU A 68 -0.88 -14.58 55.36
C LEU A 68 0.07 -13.50 54.77
N PRO A 69 0.76 -12.69 55.61
CA PRO A 69 1.52 -11.52 55.17
C PRO A 69 3.03 -11.80 55.08
N VAL A 70 3.73 -11.21 54.10
CA VAL A 70 5.20 -11.15 54.10
C VAL A 70 5.68 -9.74 53.79
N LYS A 71 6.26 -9.16 54.85
CA LYS A 71 7.22 -8.07 55.01
C LYS A 71 7.95 -7.59 53.74
N GLU A 72 7.80 -6.30 53.46
CA GLU A 72 8.70 -5.52 52.59
C GLU A 72 10.11 -5.45 53.19
N THR A 73 11.13 -5.68 52.36
CA THR A 73 12.50 -5.22 52.63
C THR A 73 13.00 -4.48 51.39
N LYS A 74 13.19 -3.17 51.57
CA LYS A 74 13.67 -2.22 50.57
C LYS A 74 15.20 -2.31 50.48
N ILE A 75 15.73 -2.62 49.30
CA ILE A 75 17.15 -2.43 48.97
C ILE A 75 17.22 -1.75 47.59
N GLU A 76 17.65 -0.49 47.59
CA GLU A 76 18.05 0.24 46.38
C GLU A 76 19.51 -0.10 46.03
N PRO A 77 19.84 -0.30 44.74
CA PRO A 77 21.15 0.01 44.23
C PRO A 77 21.08 1.23 43.29
N LYS A 78 21.86 2.24 43.67
CA LYS A 78 22.16 3.45 42.91
C LYS A 78 23.10 3.08 41.75
N VAL A 79 22.63 3.20 40.51
CA VAL A 79 23.48 3.08 39.31
C VAL A 79 23.46 4.41 38.57
N GLU A 80 24.59 5.10 38.60
CA GLU A 80 24.87 6.28 37.78
C GLU A 80 24.92 5.88 36.30
N ALA A 81 24.00 6.42 35.50
CA ALA A 81 24.04 6.30 34.05
C ALA A 81 25.04 7.29 33.47
N GLN A 82 26.17 6.79 32.99
CA GLN A 82 27.07 7.54 32.13
C GLN A 82 26.44 7.76 30.75
N VAL A 83 26.40 9.02 30.33
CA VAL A 83 25.94 9.47 29.01
C VAL A 83 26.97 9.05 27.96
N LYS A 84 26.63 8.11 27.09
CA LYS A 84 27.37 7.85 25.84
C LYS A 84 26.85 8.79 24.73
N PRO A 85 27.73 9.49 24.00
CA PRO A 85 27.33 10.34 22.88
C PRO A 85 26.75 9.52 21.71
N HIS A 86 25.74 10.08 21.07
CA HIS A 86 25.12 9.58 19.83
C HIS A 86 26.18 9.49 18.71
N VAL A 87 26.58 8.26 18.38
CA VAL A 87 27.27 7.96 17.13
C VAL A 87 26.20 7.78 16.07
N LYS A 88 26.19 8.66 15.04
CA LYS A 88 25.36 8.46 13.85
C LYS A 88 25.70 7.09 13.25
N PRO A 89 24.72 6.23 12.93
CA PRO A 89 25.01 4.95 12.31
C PRO A 89 25.68 5.20 10.96
N ASN A 90 26.87 4.62 10.81
CA ASN A 90 27.63 4.56 9.58
C ASN A 90 26.76 3.81 8.56
N VAL A 91 26.32 4.47 7.49
CA VAL A 91 25.65 3.84 6.36
C VAL A 91 26.64 2.85 5.78
N LYS A 92 26.47 1.56 6.08
CA LYS A 92 27.28 0.51 5.49
C LYS A 92 26.82 0.36 4.04
N PRO A 93 27.68 0.51 3.03
CA PRO A 93 27.36 0.02 1.71
C PRO A 93 27.22 -1.50 1.81
N LYS A 94 25.99 -2.02 1.72
CA LYS A 94 25.80 -3.41 1.31
C LYS A 94 26.25 -3.42 -0.15
N VAL A 95 27.44 -3.99 -0.35
CA VAL A 95 28.03 -4.38 -1.63
C VAL A 95 26.91 -4.72 -2.62
N ALA A 96 26.86 -3.97 -3.72
CA ALA A 96 25.96 -4.20 -4.84
C ALA A 96 26.02 -5.67 -5.26
N LEU A 97 25.03 -6.45 -4.82
CA LEU A 97 24.85 -7.84 -5.22
C LEU A 97 24.33 -7.83 -6.65
N ASN A 98 25.23 -7.92 -7.63
CA ASN A 98 24.99 -8.35 -9.00
C ASN A 98 23.65 -7.90 -9.60
N ALA A 99 23.32 -6.63 -9.47
CA ALA A 99 22.16 -6.07 -10.13
C ALA A 99 22.47 -5.99 -11.63
N ALA A 100 21.93 -6.94 -12.40
CA ALA A 100 22.11 -7.01 -13.84
C ALA A 100 21.76 -5.65 -14.46
N SER A 101 22.72 -5.06 -15.17
CA SER A 101 22.47 -3.91 -16.04
C SER A 101 21.53 -4.35 -17.16
N TYR A 102 20.52 -3.55 -17.46
CA TYR A 102 19.61 -3.79 -18.59
C TYR A 102 19.92 -2.84 -19.75
N PRO A 103 19.51 -3.18 -21.00
CA PRO A 103 19.71 -2.30 -22.14
C PRO A 103 19.13 -0.90 -21.91
N LEU A 104 19.92 0.15 -22.19
CA LEU A 104 19.49 1.54 -22.09
C LEU A 104 18.61 1.88 -23.30
N LYS A 105 17.30 1.75 -23.11
CA LYS A 105 16.26 2.15 -24.05
C LYS A 105 15.02 2.62 -23.29
N ASP A 106 14.11 3.27 -24.00
CA ASP A 106 12.79 3.58 -23.45
C ASP A 106 11.91 2.32 -23.52
N TYR A 107 11.41 1.90 -22.36
CA TYR A 107 10.59 0.69 -22.25
C TYR A 107 9.09 0.99 -22.35
N LEU A 108 8.70 2.27 -22.25
CA LEU A 108 7.32 2.71 -22.28
C LEU A 108 7.11 3.72 -23.42
N PRO A 109 5.89 3.79 -23.98
CA PRO A 109 5.54 4.86 -24.90
C PRO A 109 5.64 6.22 -24.20
N THR A 110 6.20 7.20 -24.89
CA THR A 110 6.39 8.56 -24.37
C THR A 110 5.65 9.60 -25.20
N THR A 111 5.29 10.71 -24.58
CA THR A 111 4.83 11.94 -25.26
C THR A 111 5.79 13.09 -24.97
N ALA A 112 5.92 14.01 -25.91
CA ALA A 112 6.62 15.27 -25.68
C ALA A 112 5.80 16.15 -24.71
N TRP A 113 6.48 16.77 -23.76
CA TRP A 113 5.89 17.69 -22.79
C TRP A 113 6.94 18.72 -22.36
N GLU A 114 6.67 20.01 -22.55
CA GLU A 114 7.57 21.13 -22.19
C GLU A 114 9.05 20.93 -22.63
N GLY A 115 9.25 20.31 -23.79
CA GLY A 115 10.58 20.04 -24.34
C GLY A 115 11.28 18.80 -23.78
N THR A 116 10.69 18.09 -22.82
CA THR A 116 11.13 16.76 -22.34
C THR A 116 10.19 15.64 -22.79
N LYS A 117 10.55 14.39 -22.50
CA LYS A 117 9.71 13.21 -22.69
C LYS A 117 9.12 12.77 -21.35
N LEU A 118 7.81 12.53 -21.35
CA LEU A 118 7.10 11.89 -20.25
C LEU A 118 6.49 10.58 -20.74
N PRO A 119 6.23 9.60 -19.86
CA PRO A 119 5.41 8.46 -20.23
C PRO A 119 4.04 8.92 -20.73
N ASN A 120 3.56 8.30 -21.80
CA ASN A 120 2.23 8.57 -22.32
C ASN A 120 1.21 7.79 -21.49
N TRP A 121 0.68 8.41 -20.43
CA TRP A 121 -0.26 7.77 -19.50
C TRP A 121 -1.58 7.31 -20.15
N ASN A 122 -1.89 7.76 -21.38
CA ASN A 122 -3.01 7.25 -22.17
C ASN A 122 -2.70 5.90 -22.86
N GLN A 123 -1.45 5.47 -22.87
CA GLN A 123 -0.98 4.23 -23.48
C GLN A 123 -0.26 3.31 -22.49
N VAL A 124 0.25 3.86 -21.38
CA VAL A 124 0.87 3.07 -20.31
C VAL A 124 -0.21 2.41 -19.47
N THR A 125 -0.11 1.09 -19.37
CA THR A 125 -0.93 0.20 -18.54
C THR A 125 -0.02 -0.63 -17.64
N PHE A 126 -0.56 -1.33 -16.63
CA PHE A 126 0.28 -2.21 -15.80
C PHE A 126 0.91 -3.34 -16.60
N GLY A 127 0.17 -3.92 -17.55
CA GLY A 127 0.66 -4.97 -18.44
C GLY A 127 1.64 -4.49 -19.53
N SER A 128 1.78 -3.17 -19.72
CA SER A 128 2.73 -2.61 -20.70
C SER A 128 4.14 -2.40 -20.14
N PHE A 129 4.31 -2.49 -18.82
CA PHE A 129 5.63 -2.34 -18.20
C PHE A 129 6.57 -3.48 -18.60
N PRO A 130 7.89 -3.22 -18.68
CA PRO A 130 8.85 -4.31 -18.77
C PRO A 130 8.82 -5.15 -17.49
N GLY A 131 9.27 -6.40 -17.61
CA GLY A 131 9.44 -7.27 -16.46
C GLY A 131 10.42 -6.70 -15.45
N ILE A 132 10.14 -6.91 -14.16
CA ILE A 132 11.05 -6.58 -13.06
C ILE A 132 12.39 -7.31 -13.26
N SER A 133 13.50 -6.61 -13.09
CA SER A 133 14.83 -7.14 -13.40
C SER A 133 15.37 -8.11 -12.34
N GLN A 134 14.80 -8.08 -11.14
CA GLN A 134 15.23 -8.90 -10.01
C GLN A 134 14.03 -9.52 -9.31
N GLY A 135 14.15 -10.80 -8.98
CA GLY A 135 13.19 -11.47 -8.12
C GLY A 135 13.36 -11.06 -6.67
N GLY A 136 12.34 -11.32 -5.87
CA GLY A 136 12.35 -11.02 -4.44
C GLY A 136 11.09 -11.55 -3.77
N SER A 137 11.01 -11.31 -2.48
CA SER A 137 9.89 -11.77 -1.68
C SER A 137 9.68 -10.88 -0.48
N PHE A 138 8.44 -10.81 -0.04
CA PHE A 138 8.07 -10.26 1.25
C PHE A 138 7.19 -11.27 1.97
N GLN A 139 7.54 -11.57 3.22
CA GLN A 139 6.73 -12.38 4.11
C GLN A 139 6.25 -11.52 5.28
N ALA A 140 4.94 -11.36 5.40
CA ALA A 140 4.31 -10.68 6.51
C ALA A 140 4.40 -11.53 7.78
N SER A 141 4.62 -10.88 8.92
CA SER A 141 4.49 -11.54 10.22
C SER A 141 3.01 -11.83 10.53
N SER A 142 2.75 -12.79 11.42
CA SER A 142 1.39 -13.09 11.88
C SER A 142 0.68 -11.87 12.46
N ASP A 143 1.42 -10.94 13.08
CA ASP A 143 0.86 -9.73 13.67
C ASP A 143 0.41 -8.74 12.59
N VAL A 144 1.16 -8.63 11.49
CA VAL A 144 0.73 -7.85 10.32
C VAL A 144 -0.52 -8.46 9.72
N ILE A 145 -0.50 -9.77 9.43
CA ILE A 145 -1.64 -10.47 8.81
C ILE A 145 -2.91 -10.27 9.64
N LYS A 146 -2.81 -10.47 10.97
CA LYS A 146 -3.94 -10.24 11.90
C LYS A 146 -4.41 -8.79 11.93
N ALA A 147 -3.48 -7.83 11.92
CA ALA A 147 -3.83 -6.41 11.99
C ALA A 147 -4.53 -5.93 10.71
N VAL A 148 -4.18 -6.48 9.54
CA VAL A 148 -4.67 -5.98 8.25
C VAL A 148 -5.84 -6.78 7.69
N GLY A 149 -6.06 -7.99 8.21
CA GLY A 149 -7.18 -8.85 7.84
C GLY A 149 -6.95 -9.71 6.60
N TYR A 150 -5.79 -9.61 5.95
CA TYR A 150 -5.39 -10.44 4.81
C TYR A 150 -3.87 -10.68 4.84
N ASP A 151 -3.35 -11.54 3.97
CA ASP A 151 -1.90 -11.81 3.88
C ASP A 151 -1.22 -10.95 2.79
N PRO A 152 -0.50 -9.86 3.14
CA PRO A 152 0.21 -9.06 2.16
C PRO A 152 1.52 -9.71 1.68
N SER A 153 1.83 -10.93 2.10
CA SER A 153 2.99 -11.69 1.62
C SER A 153 2.90 -11.93 0.12
N ARG A 154 4.07 -11.97 -0.53
CA ARG A 154 4.20 -12.16 -1.97
C ARG A 154 5.62 -12.53 -2.36
N ILE A 155 5.73 -13.19 -3.50
CA ILE A 155 6.99 -13.48 -4.18
C ILE A 155 6.85 -12.91 -5.59
N TRP A 156 7.92 -12.31 -6.10
CA TRP A 156 8.01 -11.91 -7.50
C TRP A 156 9.29 -12.48 -8.10
N LEU A 157 9.24 -12.80 -9.38
CA LEU A 157 10.33 -13.36 -10.15
C LEU A 157 10.78 -12.35 -11.20
N ALA A 158 12.07 -12.38 -11.52
CA ALA A 158 12.59 -11.58 -12.62
C ALA A 158 11.83 -11.90 -13.92
N GLY A 159 11.50 -10.87 -14.68
CA GLY A 159 10.69 -10.95 -15.90
C GLY A 159 9.19 -10.76 -15.69
N GLN A 160 8.68 -10.81 -14.45
CA GLN A 160 7.25 -10.56 -14.18
C GLN A 160 6.91 -9.08 -14.31
N THR A 161 5.76 -8.76 -14.88
CA THR A 161 5.23 -7.39 -14.97
C THR A 161 4.55 -6.99 -13.65
N PRO A 162 4.45 -5.69 -13.33
CA PRO A 162 3.87 -5.22 -12.07
C PRO A 162 2.45 -5.74 -11.78
N ASP A 163 1.60 -5.92 -12.79
CA ASP A 163 0.26 -6.48 -12.59
C ASP A 163 0.26 -7.91 -12.01
N GLN A 164 1.35 -8.66 -12.19
CA GLN A 164 1.45 -10.05 -11.76
C GLN A 164 1.84 -10.21 -10.29
N TYR A 165 2.40 -9.18 -9.64
CA TYR A 165 2.87 -9.24 -8.26
C TYR A 165 2.39 -8.08 -7.36
N MET A 166 1.91 -6.99 -7.97
CA MET A 166 1.25 -5.91 -7.24
C MET A 166 -0.23 -6.24 -7.03
N LYS A 167 -0.71 -5.96 -5.83
CA LYS A 167 -2.07 -6.22 -5.37
C LYS A 167 -2.92 -4.97 -5.47
N LEU A 168 -4.24 -5.13 -5.58
CA LEU A 168 -5.19 -4.00 -5.59
C LEU A 168 -5.02 -3.11 -4.35
N GLY A 169 -4.81 -3.72 -3.19
CA GLY A 169 -4.64 -3.01 -1.92
C GLY A 169 -3.43 -2.09 -1.88
N ASP A 170 -2.39 -2.36 -2.67
CA ASP A 170 -1.16 -1.55 -2.70
C ASP A 170 -1.43 -0.14 -3.24
N PHE A 171 -2.45 0.01 -4.08
CA PHE A 171 -2.82 1.27 -4.73
C PHE A 171 -4.13 1.87 -4.20
N GLN A 172 -4.65 1.36 -3.07
CA GLN A 172 -5.96 1.75 -2.52
C GLN A 172 -6.12 3.26 -2.33
N GLN A 173 -5.05 3.95 -1.92
CA GLN A 173 -5.03 5.39 -1.65
C GLN A 173 -4.38 6.22 -2.76
N ILE A 174 -3.90 5.56 -3.82
CA ILE A 174 -3.10 6.19 -4.87
C ILE A 174 -3.91 6.22 -6.17
N PHE A 175 -4.22 5.06 -6.73
CA PHE A 175 -5.00 4.96 -7.96
C PHE A 175 -6.46 4.65 -7.71
N GLU A 176 -6.79 4.21 -6.50
CA GLU A 176 -8.15 3.84 -6.08
C GLU A 176 -8.78 2.76 -6.98
N LEU A 177 -7.96 1.80 -7.46
CA LEU A 177 -8.38 0.75 -8.41
C LEU A 177 -9.61 -0.04 -7.93
N GLN A 178 -9.80 -0.16 -6.62
CA GLN A 178 -10.93 -0.84 -6.00
C GLN A 178 -12.30 -0.20 -6.29
N ASN A 179 -12.32 1.05 -6.76
CA ASN A 179 -13.54 1.78 -7.10
C ASN A 179 -14.04 1.42 -8.52
N PHE A 180 -13.26 0.71 -9.33
CA PHE A 180 -13.76 0.15 -10.58
C PHE A 180 -14.81 -0.95 -10.34
N SER A 181 -15.71 -1.11 -11.29
CA SER A 181 -16.46 -2.34 -11.54
C SER A 181 -15.99 -3.04 -12.81
N LEU A 182 -16.36 -4.31 -13.02
CA LEU A 182 -16.01 -5.00 -14.28
C LEU A 182 -16.61 -4.30 -15.51
N ASN A 183 -17.80 -3.71 -15.39
CA ASN A 183 -18.42 -2.92 -16.45
C ASN A 183 -17.59 -1.69 -16.82
N ASN A 184 -17.00 -0.99 -15.83
CA ASN A 184 -16.08 0.11 -16.11
C ASN A 184 -14.86 -0.37 -16.90
N ILE A 185 -14.25 -1.47 -16.46
CA ILE A 185 -13.05 -2.02 -17.08
C ILE A 185 -13.36 -2.53 -18.49
N MET A 186 -14.49 -3.22 -18.66
CA MET A 186 -15.01 -3.70 -19.93
C MET A 186 -15.19 -2.54 -20.92
N SER A 187 -15.78 -1.44 -20.49
CA SER A 187 -15.98 -0.25 -21.32
C SER A 187 -14.66 0.40 -21.78
N LEU A 188 -13.57 0.24 -21.01
CA LEU A 188 -12.26 0.80 -21.31
C LEU A 188 -11.38 -0.13 -22.17
N THR A 189 -11.61 -1.44 -22.10
CA THR A 189 -10.69 -2.44 -22.67
C THR A 189 -11.33 -3.33 -23.72
N GLY A 190 -12.66 -3.35 -23.81
CA GLY A 190 -13.42 -4.05 -24.83
C GLY A 190 -13.50 -5.57 -24.65
N PHE A 191 -13.21 -6.11 -23.46
CA PHE A 191 -13.47 -7.53 -23.20
C PHE A 191 -14.98 -7.81 -23.13
N ASP A 192 -15.37 -9.09 -23.15
CA ASP A 192 -16.75 -9.53 -23.03
C ASP A 192 -16.90 -10.48 -21.84
N LEU A 193 -17.87 -10.20 -20.96
CA LEU A 193 -18.15 -11.00 -19.77
C LEU A 193 -18.58 -12.43 -20.10
N GLY A 194 -19.32 -12.62 -21.21
CA GLY A 194 -19.79 -13.96 -21.62
C GLY A 194 -18.68 -14.90 -22.08
N ASN A 195 -17.50 -14.36 -22.42
CA ASN A 195 -16.33 -15.13 -22.83
C ASN A 195 -15.37 -15.45 -21.68
N LEU A 196 -15.68 -14.98 -20.47
CA LEU A 196 -14.87 -15.15 -19.28
C LEU A 196 -15.61 -15.95 -18.23
N SER A 197 -14.90 -16.82 -17.53
CA SER A 197 -15.44 -17.61 -16.43
C SER A 197 -15.34 -16.86 -15.09
N LEU A 198 -16.08 -17.32 -14.08
CA LEU A 198 -15.91 -16.85 -12.71
C LEU A 198 -14.50 -17.18 -12.16
N ALA A 199 -13.84 -18.21 -12.69
CA ALA A 199 -12.45 -18.53 -12.32
C ALA A 199 -11.44 -17.47 -12.82
N ASP A 200 -11.75 -16.77 -13.91
CA ASP A 200 -10.91 -15.69 -14.45
C ASP A 200 -10.97 -14.42 -13.58
N PHE A 201 -12.00 -14.30 -12.73
CA PHE A 201 -12.13 -13.22 -11.78
C PHE A 201 -11.65 -13.67 -10.40
N GLY A 202 -10.36 -13.44 -10.12
CA GLY A 202 -9.67 -13.99 -8.95
C GLY A 202 -10.31 -13.67 -7.60
N LEU A 203 -11.12 -12.60 -7.52
CA LEU A 203 -11.92 -12.27 -6.34
C LEU A 203 -12.93 -13.36 -5.96
N MET A 204 -13.46 -14.12 -6.92
CA MET A 204 -14.52 -15.11 -6.67
C MET A 204 -14.07 -16.24 -5.74
N SER A 205 -12.82 -16.68 -5.84
CA SER A 205 -12.29 -17.78 -5.02
C SER A 205 -12.26 -17.48 -3.52
N SER A 206 -12.24 -16.20 -3.12
CA SER A 206 -12.21 -15.78 -1.71
C SER A 206 -13.60 -15.54 -1.12
N GLN A 207 -14.66 -15.66 -1.93
CA GLN A 207 -16.01 -15.32 -1.50
C GLN A 207 -16.68 -16.48 -0.76
N THR A 208 -17.49 -16.12 0.23
CA THR A 208 -18.55 -17.00 0.75
C THR A 208 -19.90 -16.58 0.16
N LEU A 209 -20.91 -17.41 0.31
CA LEU A 209 -22.28 -17.06 -0.08
C LEU A 209 -22.74 -15.76 0.60
N GLY A 210 -22.42 -15.59 1.88
CA GLY A 210 -22.69 -14.37 2.63
C GLY A 210 -21.93 -13.17 2.10
N SER A 211 -20.62 -13.28 1.86
CA SER A 211 -19.85 -12.14 1.37
C SER A 211 -20.21 -11.75 -0.06
N LEU A 212 -20.65 -12.70 -0.88
CA LEU A 212 -21.15 -12.42 -2.22
C LEU A 212 -22.48 -11.65 -2.18
N VAL A 213 -23.41 -12.04 -1.30
CA VAL A 213 -24.65 -11.30 -1.06
C VAL A 213 -24.37 -9.90 -0.51
N ASP A 214 -23.41 -9.77 0.40
CA ASP A 214 -23.02 -8.46 0.92
C ASP A 214 -22.41 -7.56 -0.17
N ALA A 215 -21.67 -8.15 -1.11
CA ALA A 215 -21.10 -7.44 -2.26
C ALA A 215 -22.14 -7.05 -3.32
N ILE A 216 -23.18 -7.89 -3.51
CA ILE A 216 -24.24 -7.71 -4.50
C ILE A 216 -25.61 -7.95 -3.83
N PRO A 217 -26.15 -6.98 -3.07
CA PRO A 217 -27.35 -7.17 -2.25
C PRO A 217 -28.60 -7.57 -3.05
N ASP A 218 -28.68 -7.16 -4.32
CA ASP A 218 -29.81 -7.51 -5.19
C ASP A 218 -29.91 -9.01 -5.48
N LEU A 219 -28.87 -9.81 -5.22
CA LEU A 219 -28.90 -11.27 -5.34
C LEU A 219 -30.00 -11.91 -4.46
N GLU A 220 -30.34 -11.30 -3.32
CA GLU A 220 -31.37 -11.82 -2.41
C GLU A 220 -32.76 -11.91 -3.06
N ARG A 221 -33.00 -11.15 -4.14
CA ARG A 221 -34.29 -11.11 -4.85
C ARG A 221 -34.45 -12.18 -5.92
N TYR A 222 -33.36 -12.82 -6.34
CA TYR A 222 -33.40 -13.87 -7.34
C TYR A 222 -33.71 -15.21 -6.68
N THR A 223 -34.39 -16.08 -7.43
CA THR A 223 -34.56 -17.47 -6.99
C THR A 223 -33.23 -18.21 -7.12
N ILE A 224 -33.02 -19.25 -6.30
CA ILE A 224 -31.76 -20.00 -6.31
C ILE A 224 -31.48 -20.61 -7.69
N GLU A 225 -32.50 -21.10 -8.40
CA GLU A 225 -32.36 -21.62 -9.78
C GLU A 225 -31.92 -20.57 -10.81
N GLN A 226 -32.19 -19.28 -10.57
CA GLN A 226 -31.74 -18.19 -11.44
C GLN A 226 -30.26 -17.86 -11.24
N LEU A 227 -29.69 -18.27 -10.10
CA LEU A 227 -28.30 -18.00 -9.72
C LEU A 227 -27.47 -19.28 -9.88
N GLN A 228 -27.09 -19.61 -11.11
CA GLN A 228 -26.42 -20.89 -11.43
C GLN A 228 -25.19 -21.21 -10.55
N PRO A 229 -24.28 -20.26 -10.26
CA PRO A 229 -23.16 -20.53 -9.34
C PRO A 229 -23.62 -20.84 -7.91
N VAL A 230 -24.66 -20.15 -7.42
CA VAL A 230 -25.24 -20.37 -6.08
C VAL A 230 -25.95 -21.72 -6.01
N PHE A 231 -26.75 -22.05 -7.02
CA PHE A 231 -27.38 -23.36 -7.16
C PHE A 231 -26.33 -24.49 -7.14
N GLY A 232 -25.24 -24.33 -7.88
CA GLY A 232 -24.12 -25.28 -7.90
C GLY A 232 -23.48 -25.46 -6.52
N LEU A 233 -23.15 -24.35 -5.84
CA LEU A 233 -22.59 -24.37 -4.49
C LEU A 233 -23.51 -25.08 -3.48
N LEU A 234 -24.82 -24.78 -3.51
CA LEU A 234 -25.79 -25.43 -2.62
C LEU A 234 -25.98 -26.90 -2.96
N SER A 235 -25.97 -27.28 -4.23
CA SER A 235 -26.08 -28.68 -4.66
C SER A 235 -24.93 -29.54 -4.16
N ILE A 236 -23.71 -29.01 -4.15
CA ILE A 236 -22.53 -29.71 -3.60
C ILE A 236 -22.68 -29.95 -2.10
N ASN A 237 -23.22 -28.97 -1.36
CA ASN A 237 -23.23 -28.98 0.10
C ASN A 237 -24.50 -29.60 0.71
N LEU A 238 -25.63 -29.57 -0.01
CA LEU A 238 -26.96 -29.98 0.49
C LEU A 238 -27.64 -31.04 -0.38
N ALA A 239 -27.03 -31.45 -1.49
CA ALA A 239 -27.66 -32.27 -2.53
C ALA A 239 -28.99 -31.64 -2.99
N SER A 240 -30.11 -32.35 -2.86
CA SER A 240 -31.45 -31.84 -3.24
C SER A 240 -32.28 -31.37 -2.04
N SER A 241 -31.65 -31.07 -0.90
CA SER A 241 -32.33 -30.72 0.35
C SER A 241 -32.66 -29.23 0.47
N PHE A 242 -32.96 -28.56 -0.63
CA PHE A 242 -33.39 -27.15 -0.69
C PHE A 242 -34.40 -26.94 -1.82
N ASP A 243 -35.25 -25.91 -1.72
CA ASP A 243 -36.19 -25.53 -2.76
C ASP A 243 -35.51 -24.51 -3.71
N PRO A 244 -35.24 -24.86 -4.98
CA PRO A 244 -34.54 -23.97 -5.89
C PRO A 244 -35.41 -22.79 -6.36
N THR A 245 -36.72 -22.84 -6.13
CA THR A 245 -37.66 -21.77 -6.49
C THR A 245 -37.80 -20.70 -5.39
N GLU A 246 -37.25 -20.94 -4.20
CA GLU A 246 -37.17 -19.96 -3.12
C GLU A 246 -36.18 -18.85 -3.48
N THR A 247 -36.44 -17.63 -2.98
CA THR A 247 -35.49 -16.53 -3.11
C THR A 247 -34.26 -16.79 -2.26
N LEU A 248 -33.09 -16.34 -2.72
CA LEU A 248 -31.86 -16.50 -1.94
C LEU A 248 -31.97 -15.80 -0.56
N GLY A 249 -32.66 -14.66 -0.50
CA GLY A 249 -32.88 -13.92 0.75
C GLY A 249 -33.68 -14.73 1.78
N ASP A 250 -34.84 -15.28 1.39
CA ASP A 250 -35.68 -16.08 2.28
C ASP A 250 -34.96 -17.34 2.76
N PHE A 251 -34.26 -18.01 1.83
CA PHE A 251 -33.47 -19.21 2.13
C PHE A 251 -32.37 -18.95 3.17
N LEU A 252 -31.62 -17.85 3.01
CA LEU A 252 -30.56 -17.47 3.95
C LEU A 252 -31.10 -16.94 5.29
N ALA A 253 -32.29 -16.36 5.31
CA ALA A 253 -32.94 -15.94 6.54
C ALA A 253 -33.32 -17.16 7.41
N PHE A 254 -33.75 -18.27 6.78
CA PHE A 254 -34.03 -19.52 7.48
C PHE A 254 -32.77 -20.31 7.85
N SER A 255 -31.74 -20.28 6.99
CA SER A 255 -30.50 -21.05 7.15
C SER A 255 -29.26 -20.14 7.19
N PRO A 256 -29.09 -19.29 8.22
CA PRO A 256 -28.05 -18.28 8.25
C PRO A 256 -26.62 -18.84 8.26
N HIS A 257 -26.43 -20.07 8.75
CA HIS A 257 -25.13 -20.76 8.75
C HIS A 257 -24.62 -21.09 7.33
N LEU A 258 -25.49 -21.10 6.31
CA LEU A 258 -25.09 -21.34 4.93
C LEU A 258 -24.39 -20.13 4.29
N ARG A 259 -24.45 -18.96 4.93
CA ARG A 259 -23.68 -17.78 4.52
C ARG A 259 -22.16 -18.02 4.55
N ASP A 260 -21.71 -19.02 5.31
CA ASP A 260 -20.29 -19.38 5.43
C ASP A 260 -19.82 -20.35 4.33
N LEU A 261 -20.72 -20.85 3.47
CA LEU A 261 -20.34 -21.71 2.35
C LEU A 261 -19.40 -20.97 1.40
N SER A 262 -18.26 -21.59 1.09
CA SER A 262 -17.17 -20.97 0.33
C SER A 262 -17.19 -21.40 -1.14
N PHE A 263 -16.98 -20.43 -2.03
CA PHE A 263 -16.92 -20.64 -3.48
C PHE A 263 -15.63 -21.34 -3.94
N ASP A 264 -14.62 -21.48 -3.08
CA ASP A 264 -13.42 -22.28 -3.36
C ASP A 264 -13.72 -23.79 -3.53
N THR A 265 -14.88 -24.25 -3.04
CA THR A 265 -15.35 -25.64 -3.19
C THR A 265 -16.04 -25.91 -4.54
N LEU A 266 -16.36 -24.85 -5.29
CA LEU A 266 -17.06 -24.92 -6.58
C LEU A 266 -16.05 -24.81 -7.73
N ASP A 267 -16.23 -25.61 -8.78
CA ASP A 267 -15.49 -25.39 -10.03
C ASP A 267 -16.04 -24.16 -10.76
N LEU A 268 -15.41 -23.01 -10.51
CA LEU A 268 -15.80 -21.72 -11.08
C LEU A 268 -15.58 -21.61 -12.60
N SER A 269 -14.82 -22.54 -13.20
CA SER A 269 -14.58 -22.53 -14.66
C SER A 269 -15.82 -22.89 -15.47
N GLY A 270 -16.80 -23.58 -14.85
CA GLY A 270 -18.06 -23.97 -15.48
C GLY A 270 -19.10 -22.86 -15.57
N TYR A 271 -18.80 -21.66 -15.07
CA TYR A 271 -19.74 -20.54 -14.96
C TYR A 271 -19.14 -19.30 -15.60
N THR A 272 -19.87 -18.65 -16.50
CA THR A 272 -19.47 -17.36 -17.09
C THR A 272 -19.69 -16.21 -16.11
N LEU A 273 -18.99 -15.09 -16.29
CA LEU A 273 -19.18 -13.92 -15.42
C LEU A 273 -20.62 -13.39 -15.48
N ASP A 274 -21.25 -13.38 -16.66
CA ASP A 274 -22.63 -12.93 -16.84
C ASP A 274 -23.69 -13.87 -16.24
N SER A 275 -23.30 -15.06 -15.77
CA SER A 275 -24.20 -15.99 -15.05
C SER A 275 -24.55 -15.51 -13.63
N LEU A 276 -23.87 -14.49 -13.11
CA LEU A 276 -24.16 -13.88 -11.82
C LEU A 276 -24.63 -12.43 -11.99
N PRO A 277 -25.95 -12.17 -11.87
CA PRO A 277 -26.49 -10.82 -12.00
C PRO A 277 -25.84 -9.83 -11.03
N GLY A 278 -25.44 -8.66 -11.53
CA GLY A 278 -24.90 -7.57 -10.71
C GLY A 278 -23.40 -7.64 -10.43
N ILE A 279 -22.70 -8.71 -10.82
CA ILE A 279 -21.25 -8.83 -10.64
C ILE A 279 -20.48 -7.75 -11.43
N ASP A 280 -21.04 -7.31 -12.54
CA ASP A 280 -20.41 -6.35 -13.45
C ASP A 280 -20.49 -4.92 -12.94
N VAL A 281 -21.48 -4.60 -12.11
CA VAL A 281 -21.70 -3.26 -11.56
C VAL A 281 -21.18 -3.09 -10.14
N ALA A 282 -21.00 -4.18 -9.38
CA ALA A 282 -20.43 -4.11 -8.04
C ALA A 282 -18.98 -3.60 -8.10
N PRO A 283 -18.60 -2.64 -7.24
CA PRO A 283 -17.21 -2.18 -7.18
C PRO A 283 -16.33 -3.30 -6.63
N LEU A 284 -15.08 -3.40 -7.10
CA LEU A 284 -14.12 -4.40 -6.64
C LEU A 284 -13.96 -4.38 -5.10
N ALA A 285 -14.06 -3.20 -4.51
CA ALA A 285 -13.98 -2.99 -3.06
C ALA A 285 -15.09 -3.69 -2.24
N ALA A 286 -16.20 -4.07 -2.88
CA ALA A 286 -17.33 -4.72 -2.22
C ALA A 286 -17.06 -6.21 -1.94
N PHE A 287 -16.16 -6.83 -2.70
CA PHE A 287 -15.83 -8.25 -2.55
C PHE A 287 -14.89 -8.47 -1.37
N LYS A 288 -15.08 -9.60 -0.66
CA LYS A 288 -14.20 -9.98 0.45
C LYS A 288 -12.76 -10.16 -0.04
N ASP A 289 -11.80 -9.73 0.78
CA ASP A 289 -10.36 -9.86 0.57
C ASP A 289 -9.83 -9.26 -0.74
N TRP A 290 -10.54 -8.25 -1.28
CA TRP A 290 -10.17 -7.65 -2.55
C TRP A 290 -8.75 -7.07 -2.57
N GLN A 291 -8.29 -6.56 -1.43
CA GLN A 291 -6.95 -5.99 -1.26
C GLN A 291 -5.85 -7.00 -1.61
N ASN A 292 -6.12 -8.29 -1.43
CA ASN A 292 -5.15 -9.36 -1.60
C ASN A 292 -5.02 -9.86 -3.05
N THR A 293 -5.87 -9.38 -3.95
CA THR A 293 -5.92 -9.85 -5.34
C THR A 293 -4.88 -9.12 -6.18
N ASN A 294 -4.12 -9.86 -6.99
CA ASN A 294 -3.19 -9.26 -7.94
C ASN A 294 -3.96 -8.55 -9.05
N ILE A 295 -3.41 -7.47 -9.58
CA ILE A 295 -4.07 -6.68 -10.64
C ILE A 295 -4.40 -7.54 -11.87
N ALA A 296 -3.50 -8.46 -12.25
CA ALA A 296 -3.69 -9.37 -13.38
C ALA A 296 -4.83 -10.39 -13.18
N GLN A 297 -5.32 -10.58 -11.94
CA GLN A 297 -6.41 -11.48 -11.63
C GLN A 297 -7.79 -10.82 -11.72
N VAL A 298 -7.85 -9.52 -12.05
CA VAL A 298 -9.08 -8.84 -12.42
C VAL A 298 -9.12 -8.71 -13.94
N PRO A 299 -10.11 -9.32 -14.63
CA PRO A 299 -10.18 -9.27 -16.08
C PRO A 299 -10.13 -7.86 -16.64
N GLY A 300 -9.25 -7.63 -17.62
CA GLY A 300 -9.09 -6.33 -18.28
C GLY A 300 -8.28 -5.29 -17.48
N LEU A 301 -8.12 -5.44 -16.16
CA LEU A 301 -7.60 -4.34 -15.34
C LEU A 301 -6.15 -3.97 -15.67
N SER A 302 -5.30 -4.95 -16.00
CA SER A 302 -3.92 -4.68 -16.39
C SER A 302 -3.78 -4.00 -17.77
N GLN A 303 -4.87 -3.91 -18.54
CA GLN A 303 -4.95 -3.20 -19.82
C GLN A 303 -5.53 -1.78 -19.69
N VAL A 304 -6.00 -1.38 -18.51
CA VAL A 304 -6.52 -0.02 -18.31
C VAL A 304 -5.37 0.99 -18.33
N PRO A 305 -5.44 2.05 -19.17
CA PRO A 305 -4.45 3.12 -19.16
C PRO A 305 -4.43 3.87 -17.82
N PHE A 306 -3.24 4.27 -17.37
CA PHE A 306 -3.06 4.97 -16.10
C PHE A 306 -3.81 6.31 -16.03
N SER A 307 -4.07 6.94 -17.17
CA SER A 307 -4.89 8.15 -17.26
C SER A 307 -6.38 7.92 -17.02
N GLN A 308 -6.84 6.67 -17.08
CA GLN A 308 -8.24 6.26 -16.92
C GLN A 308 -8.53 5.63 -15.55
N PHE A 309 -7.55 5.59 -14.64
CA PHE A 309 -7.80 5.14 -13.26
C PHE A 309 -8.75 6.08 -12.51
N PRO A 310 -9.47 5.60 -11.48
CA PRO A 310 -10.39 6.43 -10.69
C PRO A 310 -9.68 7.65 -10.10
N ASN A 311 -8.43 7.48 -9.68
CA ASN A 311 -7.50 8.57 -9.46
C ASN A 311 -6.31 8.46 -10.44
N PRO A 312 -6.32 9.21 -11.56
CA PRO A 312 -5.27 9.13 -12.57
C PRO A 312 -3.90 9.54 -12.06
N ILE A 313 -2.85 8.95 -12.64
CA ILE A 313 -1.48 9.40 -12.37
C ILE A 313 -1.26 10.83 -12.87
N GLN A 314 -0.49 11.62 -12.11
CA GLN A 314 -0.20 13.02 -12.43
C GLN A 314 1.28 13.32 -12.27
N ALA A 315 1.83 14.10 -13.21
CA ALA A 315 3.14 14.73 -13.06
C ALA A 315 3.10 15.71 -11.88
N GLN A 316 4.08 15.63 -10.99
CA GLN A 316 4.18 16.47 -9.79
C GLN A 316 5.21 17.56 -10.03
N GLY A 317 4.79 18.82 -10.12
CA GLY A 317 5.71 19.95 -10.37
C GLY A 317 6.10 20.11 -11.85
N SER A 318 7.06 21.01 -12.10
CA SER A 318 7.45 21.41 -13.47
C SER A 318 8.97 21.53 -13.67
N ALA A 319 9.78 21.01 -12.74
CA ALA A 319 11.22 21.13 -12.89
C ALA A 319 11.73 20.20 -13.99
N ILE A 320 12.50 20.78 -14.92
CA ILE A 320 13.18 20.06 -16.00
C ILE A 320 14.67 20.38 -15.90
N GLY A 321 15.48 19.34 -15.78
CA GLY A 321 16.93 19.42 -15.91
C GLY A 321 17.38 18.98 -17.29
N ILE A 322 18.65 19.21 -17.60
CA ILE A 322 19.31 18.60 -18.76
C ILE A 322 20.37 17.66 -18.21
N LEU A 323 20.43 16.42 -18.70
CA LEU A 323 21.55 15.53 -18.38
C LEU A 323 22.82 16.16 -18.95
N ASP A 324 23.71 16.68 -18.09
CA ASP A 324 24.95 17.31 -18.55
C ASP A 324 26.01 16.24 -18.79
N ILE A 325 26.31 15.47 -17.73
CA ILE A 325 27.30 14.40 -17.75
C ILE A 325 26.77 13.22 -16.92
N ALA A 326 26.95 12.00 -17.43
CA ALA A 326 26.73 10.77 -16.66
C ALA A 326 28.05 10.30 -16.04
N PHE A 327 28.07 10.08 -14.73
CA PHE A 327 29.24 9.60 -14.00
C PHE A 327 29.02 8.20 -13.40
N GLY A 328 30.08 7.40 -13.38
CA GLY A 328 30.16 6.10 -12.74
C GLY A 328 30.60 6.16 -11.28
N ILE A 329 30.93 5.00 -10.71
CA ILE A 329 31.23 4.84 -9.28
C ILE A 329 32.60 5.41 -8.84
N ALA A 330 33.44 5.91 -9.76
CA ALA A 330 34.71 6.52 -9.37
C ALA A 330 34.52 7.84 -8.58
N GLU A 331 33.35 8.46 -8.72
CA GLU A 331 33.02 9.73 -8.07
C GLU A 331 32.78 9.58 -6.56
N SER A 332 33.02 10.67 -5.83
CA SER A 332 32.84 10.73 -4.37
C SER A 332 32.45 12.14 -3.91
N GLN A 333 32.02 12.27 -2.65
CA GLN A 333 31.80 13.55 -1.96
C GLN A 333 30.88 14.50 -2.77
N ARG A 334 29.69 14.01 -3.13
CA ARG A 334 28.65 14.77 -3.86
C ARG A 334 27.59 15.25 -2.88
N TYR A 335 27.53 16.57 -2.67
CA TYR A 335 26.70 17.21 -1.63
C TYR A 335 25.54 18.04 -2.17
N ASN A 336 25.52 18.37 -3.47
CA ASN A 336 24.45 19.17 -4.08
C ASN A 336 23.41 18.27 -4.75
N THR A 337 22.89 17.30 -4.01
CA THR A 337 22.05 16.24 -4.57
C THR A 337 20.58 16.64 -4.66
N ILE A 338 19.85 15.94 -5.54
CA ILE A 338 18.38 15.96 -5.64
C ILE A 338 17.76 14.60 -5.31
N SER A 339 18.55 13.66 -4.80
CA SER A 339 18.12 12.30 -4.52
C SER A 339 17.92 12.09 -3.01
N GLY A 340 16.98 11.20 -2.67
CA GLY A 340 16.76 10.77 -1.29
C GLY A 340 15.46 10.00 -1.13
N SER A 341 14.74 10.30 -0.05
CA SER A 341 13.47 9.68 0.32
C SER A 341 12.54 10.71 0.99
N ASP A 342 11.29 10.32 1.20
CA ASP A 342 10.35 11.14 1.98
C ASP A 342 10.78 11.27 3.45
N GLN A 343 11.55 10.31 3.98
CA GLN A 343 12.01 10.30 5.36
C GLN A 343 13.24 11.17 5.60
N GLU A 344 14.22 11.12 4.70
CA GLU A 344 15.47 11.89 4.84
C GLU A 344 15.46 13.21 4.06
N GLY A 345 14.46 13.40 3.19
CA GLY A 345 14.40 14.47 2.21
C GLY A 345 15.20 14.17 0.94
N PHE A 346 15.05 15.01 -0.09
CA PHE A 346 15.65 14.80 -1.41
C PHE A 346 16.97 15.55 -1.62
N LYS A 347 17.82 15.60 -0.59
CA LYS A 347 19.14 16.24 -0.61
C LYS A 347 20.17 15.41 0.16
N VAL A 348 20.02 14.09 0.11
CA VAL A 348 20.91 13.17 0.84
C VAL A 348 22.26 13.16 0.11
N PRO A 349 23.37 13.49 0.80
CA PRO A 349 24.68 13.52 0.17
C PRO A 349 25.20 12.10 -0.12
N CYS A 350 26.13 11.99 -1.06
CA CYS A 350 26.84 10.75 -1.36
C CYS A 350 28.33 10.93 -1.07
N ASP A 351 28.90 10.05 -0.24
CA ASP A 351 30.29 10.18 0.20
C ASP A 351 31.27 9.38 -0.67
N SER A 352 30.87 8.22 -1.20
CA SER A 352 31.72 7.32 -2.02
C SER A 352 30.87 6.53 -3.02
N GLU A 353 31.49 6.01 -4.08
CA GLU A 353 30.82 5.21 -5.11
C GLU A 353 29.61 5.93 -5.75
N CYS A 354 29.78 7.24 -5.95
CA CYS A 354 28.69 8.14 -6.30
C CYS A 354 28.40 8.14 -7.79
N ALA A 355 28.04 7.00 -8.37
CA ALA A 355 27.46 7.02 -9.72
C ALA A 355 26.23 7.94 -9.75
N HIS A 356 26.15 8.84 -10.71
CA HIS A 356 25.11 9.86 -10.77
C HIS A 356 25.00 10.50 -12.15
N ILE A 357 23.96 11.29 -12.36
CA ILE A 357 23.93 12.28 -13.44
C ILE A 357 24.09 13.67 -12.86
N GLU A 358 24.93 14.49 -13.48
CA GLU A 358 24.99 15.94 -13.22
C GLU A 358 23.97 16.65 -14.11
N LEU A 359 23.28 17.64 -13.53
CA LEU A 359 22.18 18.34 -14.19
C LEU A 359 22.59 19.76 -14.58
N ALA A 360 22.30 20.12 -15.82
CA ALA A 360 22.34 21.48 -16.33
C ALA A 360 20.93 22.08 -16.44
N GLY A 361 20.84 23.28 -17.01
CA GLY A 361 19.59 24.02 -17.23
C GLY A 361 19.47 25.25 -16.33
N GLN A 362 18.29 25.44 -15.72
CA GLN A 362 17.99 26.62 -14.91
C GLN A 362 18.96 26.76 -13.72
N PRO A 363 19.24 27.98 -13.23
CA PRO A 363 20.19 28.20 -12.13
C PRO A 363 19.88 27.43 -10.85
N SER A 364 18.61 27.11 -10.58
CA SER A 364 18.18 26.30 -9.44
C SER A 364 18.52 24.81 -9.55
N ILE A 365 18.80 24.33 -10.77
CA ILE A 365 19.07 22.91 -11.10
C ILE A 365 20.54 22.70 -11.47
N LYS A 366 21.17 23.71 -12.08
CA LYS A 366 22.54 23.63 -12.57
C LYS A 366 23.52 23.14 -11.50
N GLY A 367 24.32 22.13 -11.85
CA GLY A 367 25.34 21.52 -10.99
C GLY A 367 24.77 20.64 -9.88
N LYS A 368 23.48 20.27 -9.95
CA LYS A 368 22.88 19.31 -9.02
C LYS A 368 23.11 17.88 -9.48
N GLN A 369 23.26 16.97 -8.52
CA GLN A 369 23.47 15.54 -8.79
C GLN A 369 22.22 14.73 -8.48
N TRP A 370 21.78 13.89 -9.42
CA TRP A 370 20.83 12.82 -9.13
C TRP A 370 21.61 11.52 -8.93
N ILE A 371 21.83 11.14 -7.67
CA ILE A 371 22.63 9.97 -7.32
C ILE A 371 21.90 8.69 -7.70
N SER A 372 22.67 7.70 -8.18
CA SER A 372 22.17 6.38 -8.50
C SER A 372 21.79 5.61 -7.23
N GLY A 373 20.53 5.18 -7.17
CA GLY A 373 20.04 4.31 -6.10
C GLY A 373 20.55 2.87 -6.17
N LYS A 374 21.27 2.52 -7.25
CA LYS A 374 21.94 1.22 -7.37
C LYS A 374 23.08 1.03 -6.37
N TYR A 375 23.70 2.15 -5.96
CA TYR A 375 24.86 2.15 -5.05
C TYR A 375 24.62 2.92 -3.74
N GLN A 376 23.49 3.64 -3.63
CA GLN A 376 23.12 4.35 -2.41
C GLN A 376 21.69 4.04 -1.98
N GLU A 377 21.58 3.46 -0.78
CA GLU A 377 20.32 3.34 -0.04
C GLU A 377 20.15 4.48 0.98
N VAL A 378 18.90 4.79 1.29
CA VAL A 378 18.47 5.80 2.27
C VAL A 378 17.34 5.23 3.12
N GLN A 379 17.11 5.77 4.31
CA GLN A 379 15.97 5.39 5.14
C GLN A 379 14.67 5.73 4.43
N GLY A 380 13.73 4.82 4.47
CA GLY A 380 12.44 4.92 3.78
C GLY A 380 11.29 4.39 4.62
N GLY A 381 10.11 4.35 4.01
CA GLY A 381 8.91 3.83 4.64
C GLY A 381 8.41 4.66 5.84
N SER A 382 7.37 4.17 6.51
CA SER A 382 6.76 4.84 7.66
C SER A 382 5.95 3.85 8.51
N GLY A 383 5.69 4.21 9.77
CA GLY A 383 4.88 3.39 10.66
C GLY A 383 5.52 2.04 10.98
N PHE A 384 4.69 1.04 11.25
CA PHE A 384 5.14 -0.33 11.52
C PHE A 384 5.79 -0.96 10.28
N LEU A 385 5.25 -0.70 9.09
CA LEU A 385 5.77 -1.23 7.83
C LEU A 385 7.11 -0.59 7.41
N GLY A 386 7.48 0.55 7.98
CA GLY A 386 8.74 1.23 7.71
C GLY A 386 9.99 0.47 8.11
N GLN A 387 9.86 -0.67 8.81
CA GLN A 387 11.00 -1.54 9.15
C GLN A 387 11.25 -2.63 8.11
N ILE A 388 10.35 -2.79 7.13
CA ILE A 388 10.51 -3.76 6.05
C ILE A 388 11.72 -3.37 5.20
N ASN A 389 12.44 -4.37 4.68
CA ASN A 389 13.70 -4.17 3.95
C ASN A 389 14.75 -3.39 4.78
N ASP A 390 14.90 -3.73 6.07
CA ASP A 390 15.76 -3.02 7.03
C ASP A 390 15.43 -1.51 7.17
N GLY A 391 14.26 -1.08 6.70
CA GLY A 391 13.85 0.32 6.61
C GLY A 391 14.58 1.13 5.54
N MET A 392 15.18 0.45 4.57
CA MET A 392 15.99 1.06 3.52
C MET A 392 15.30 0.99 2.15
N GLU A 393 15.57 1.99 1.32
CA GLU A 393 15.18 2.04 -0.10
C GLU A 393 16.28 2.71 -0.93
N PRO A 394 16.37 2.43 -2.23
CA PRO A 394 17.26 3.18 -3.11
C PRO A 394 16.95 4.68 -3.10
N THR A 395 18.00 5.50 -3.14
CA THR A 395 17.88 6.96 -3.26
C THR A 395 17.27 7.33 -4.62
N GLY A 396 16.34 8.28 -4.65
CA GLY A 396 15.64 8.64 -5.90
C GLY A 396 14.72 9.85 -5.73
N ARG A 397 13.69 9.96 -6.58
CA ARG A 397 12.66 11.02 -6.56
C ARG A 397 11.25 10.51 -6.90
N HIS A 398 10.24 11.33 -6.64
CA HIS A 398 8.83 11.08 -6.92
C HIS A 398 8.24 12.06 -7.96
N PRO A 399 8.75 12.08 -9.22
CA PRO A 399 8.23 13.01 -10.23
C PRO A 399 6.76 12.75 -10.60
N PHE A 400 6.23 11.56 -10.30
CA PHE A 400 4.85 11.17 -10.62
C PHE A 400 4.02 10.81 -9.37
N GLY A 401 4.41 11.35 -8.22
CA GLY A 401 3.76 11.10 -6.93
C GLY A 401 4.17 9.76 -6.30
N ASP A 402 3.30 9.26 -5.43
CA ASP A 402 3.65 8.23 -4.45
C ASP A 402 3.47 6.79 -4.93
N ALA A 403 3.01 6.60 -6.18
CA ALA A 403 2.77 5.28 -6.76
C ALA A 403 4.05 4.44 -6.85
N PHE A 404 5.15 5.11 -7.19
CA PHE A 404 6.46 4.52 -7.35
C PHE A 404 7.54 5.60 -7.25
N LYS A 405 8.74 5.19 -6.84
CA LYS A 405 9.94 6.01 -6.88
C LYS A 405 10.67 5.83 -8.20
N VAL A 406 11.10 6.94 -8.81
CA VAL A 406 12.00 6.95 -9.95
C VAL A 406 13.44 7.08 -9.45
N VAL A 407 14.28 6.15 -9.88
CA VAL A 407 15.66 5.99 -9.42
C VAL A 407 16.58 5.99 -10.63
N VAL A 408 17.61 6.83 -10.65
CA VAL A 408 18.74 6.65 -11.58
C VAL A 408 19.40 5.33 -11.19
N TRP A 409 19.48 4.38 -12.13
CA TRP A 409 19.88 3.02 -11.83
C TRP A 409 21.23 2.69 -12.47
N ASP A 410 21.31 2.79 -13.79
CA ASP A 410 22.53 2.56 -14.56
C ASP A 410 23.04 3.89 -15.12
N THR A 411 24.36 4.08 -15.11
CA THR A 411 25.05 5.21 -15.75
C THR A 411 26.23 4.69 -16.57
N SER A 412 26.54 5.37 -17.66
CA SER A 412 27.65 5.04 -18.56
C SER A 412 28.36 6.31 -18.99
N GLU A 413 29.54 6.56 -18.41
CA GLU A 413 30.40 7.70 -18.78
C GLU A 413 30.83 7.62 -20.25
N THR A 414 31.18 6.42 -20.72
CA THR A 414 31.69 6.24 -22.08
C THR A 414 30.63 6.44 -23.15
N GLU A 415 29.37 6.14 -22.84
CA GLU A 415 28.26 6.32 -23.76
C GLU A 415 27.54 7.65 -23.53
N GLY A 416 27.87 8.38 -22.45
CA GLY A 416 27.18 9.59 -22.03
C GLY A 416 25.70 9.33 -21.76
N SER A 417 25.36 8.27 -21.03
CA SER A 417 23.98 7.84 -20.89
C SER A 417 23.61 7.37 -19.48
N ALA A 418 22.30 7.39 -19.19
CA ALA A 418 21.74 6.90 -17.94
C ALA A 418 20.39 6.21 -18.14
N GLY A 419 20.14 5.17 -17.35
CA GLY A 419 18.88 4.45 -17.26
C GLY A 419 18.20 4.70 -15.92
N THR A 420 16.88 4.76 -15.93
CA THR A 420 16.06 4.87 -14.72
C THR A 420 15.25 3.61 -14.47
N ALA A 421 15.01 3.31 -13.20
CA ALA A 421 14.16 2.23 -12.75
C ALA A 421 13.06 2.74 -11.81
N LEU A 422 11.94 2.02 -11.79
CA LEU A 422 10.87 2.19 -10.82
C LEU A 422 11.04 1.23 -9.65
N PHE A 423 10.75 1.74 -8.46
CA PHE A 423 10.58 0.95 -7.25
C PHE A 423 9.20 1.23 -6.68
N PHE A 424 8.46 0.17 -6.36
CA PHE A 424 7.14 0.24 -5.76
C PHE A 424 7.23 0.03 -4.25
N ARG A 425 6.23 0.57 -3.56
CA ARG A 425 5.94 0.31 -2.15
C ARG A 425 4.49 -0.10 -2.03
N TYR A 426 4.09 -0.55 -0.85
CA TYR A 426 2.68 -0.60 -0.50
C TYR A 426 2.47 -0.03 0.88
N CYS A 427 1.26 0.50 1.08
CA CYS A 427 0.82 1.08 2.32
C CYS A 427 -0.37 0.27 2.84
N ILE A 428 -0.45 0.08 4.16
CA ILE A 428 -1.61 -0.56 4.75
C ILE A 428 -2.28 0.43 5.69
N ARG A 429 -3.31 1.07 5.16
CA ARG A 429 -4.06 2.13 5.81
C ARG A 429 -5.54 2.00 5.46
N ASN A 430 -6.35 1.69 6.46
CA ASN A 430 -7.80 1.70 6.38
C ASN A 430 -8.39 2.51 7.55
N THR A 431 -9.71 2.66 7.60
CA THR A 431 -10.41 3.47 8.62
C THR A 431 -10.09 3.06 10.06
N PHE A 432 -9.69 1.81 10.30
CA PHE A 432 -9.47 1.25 11.64
C PHE A 432 -7.99 1.01 11.97
N VAL A 433 -7.13 0.87 10.96
CA VAL A 433 -5.74 0.45 11.10
C VAL A 433 -4.85 1.25 10.13
N ASP A 434 -3.81 1.90 10.66
CA ASP A 434 -2.73 2.52 9.90
C ASP A 434 -1.39 1.91 10.34
N LEU A 435 -0.83 1.03 9.50
CA LEU A 435 0.50 0.45 9.71
C LEU A 435 1.61 1.24 8.99
N GLY A 436 1.26 2.33 8.30
CA GLY A 436 2.16 3.11 7.47
C GLY A 436 2.43 2.47 6.11
N CYS A 437 3.65 2.65 5.61
CA CYS A 437 4.09 2.19 4.29
C CYS A 437 5.45 1.51 4.39
N THR A 438 5.68 0.53 3.53
CA THR A 438 7.04 0.01 3.33
C THR A 438 7.94 1.08 2.72
N PRO A 439 9.27 0.94 2.79
CA PRO A 439 10.16 1.60 1.85
C PRO A 439 9.79 1.21 0.40
N TYR A 440 10.31 1.94 -0.59
CA TYR A 440 10.21 1.57 -2.01
C TYR A 440 11.24 0.50 -2.35
N PHE A 441 10.91 -0.77 -2.09
CA PHE A 441 11.84 -1.90 -2.21
C PHE A 441 11.48 -2.90 -3.32
N ILE A 442 10.30 -2.80 -3.92
CA ILE A 442 9.85 -3.72 -4.97
C ILE A 442 10.31 -3.18 -6.32
N GLY A 443 11.47 -3.65 -6.79
CA GLY A 443 12.10 -3.22 -8.03
C GLY A 443 13.40 -4.00 -8.24
N PRO A 444 14.23 -3.63 -9.24
CA PRO A 444 14.04 -2.53 -10.18
C PRO A 444 13.19 -2.94 -11.39
N VAL A 445 12.20 -2.13 -11.76
CA VAL A 445 11.50 -2.23 -13.06
C VAL A 445 12.11 -1.20 -14.02
N PRO A 446 12.73 -1.61 -15.15
CA PRO A 446 13.27 -0.67 -16.13
C PRO A 446 12.23 0.36 -16.60
N PHE A 447 12.64 1.61 -16.81
CA PHE A 447 11.71 2.70 -17.11
C PHE A 447 12.09 3.49 -18.36
N LEU A 448 12.79 4.61 -18.19
CA LEU A 448 13.23 5.50 -19.26
C LEU A 448 14.75 5.61 -19.29
N SER A 449 15.29 5.85 -20.47
CA SER A 449 16.72 6.08 -20.69
C SER A 449 16.95 7.50 -21.17
N TYR A 450 18.14 8.05 -20.93
CA TYR A 450 18.51 9.40 -21.32
C TYR A 450 19.95 9.43 -21.79
N GLN A 451 20.23 10.27 -22.77
CA GLN A 451 21.56 10.62 -23.24
C GLN A 451 21.96 11.99 -22.68
N GLU A 452 23.25 12.28 -22.66
CA GLU A 452 23.74 13.64 -22.44
C GLU A 452 23.07 14.62 -23.39
N LYS A 453 22.72 15.78 -22.83
CA LYS A 453 21.91 16.86 -23.41
C LYS A 453 20.42 16.56 -23.50
N ASP A 454 19.96 15.36 -23.13
CA ASP A 454 18.53 15.11 -23.04
C ASP A 454 17.93 15.89 -21.86
N PRO A 455 16.76 16.52 -22.08
CA PRO A 455 15.97 17.09 -21.01
C PRO A 455 15.26 16.00 -20.21
N ILE A 456 15.32 16.10 -18.88
CA ILE A 456 14.75 15.14 -17.92
C ILE A 456 13.75 15.85 -17.02
N PHE A 457 12.55 15.30 -16.92
CA PHE A 457 11.56 15.74 -15.94
C PHE A 457 11.95 15.29 -14.52
N LEU A 458 12.12 16.25 -13.62
CA LEU A 458 12.56 16.03 -12.24
C LEU A 458 11.39 16.12 -11.23
N GLY A 459 10.27 16.67 -11.68
CA GLY A 459 9.08 16.90 -10.87
C GLY A 459 9.19 18.10 -9.92
N LEU A 460 8.69 17.96 -8.69
CA LEU A 460 8.81 18.96 -7.64
C LEU A 460 10.20 18.86 -7.00
N LEU A 461 10.94 19.97 -6.88
CA LEU A 461 12.32 20.00 -6.36
C LEU A 461 12.47 20.37 -4.90
#